data_AF-A0A807ZIM1-F1
#
_entry.id   AF-A0A807ZIM1-F1
#
_cell.length_a   1.000
_cell.length_b   1.000
_cell.length_c   1.000
_cell.angle_alpha   90.00
_cell.angle_beta   90.00
_cell.angle_gamma   90.00
#
_symmetry.space_group_name_H-M   'P 1'
#
loop_
_entity.id
_entity.type
_entity.pdbx_description
1 polymer ?
#
loop_
_entity_poly.entity_id
_entity_poly.type
_entity_poly.pdbx_seq_one_letter_code
_entity_poly.pdbx_strand_id
1 'polypeptide(L)'
;MNIRKIREDLGRAKASCMRRDLLRALYLTIAALRELGGQTAPSDLRGDIRTTVNALSSDPGLVDHLPPNVTYQPGNEKELLQIFARTYKKFKAHGEQEDYETTLQRKLNLDRWIKDGKKFLDEGRPSDADACFTEAMKYYKDEQAVFVMMAKAMMDAGEYVRAIGHARNGLKENPQDETLSRLIDECTRLRPQA
;
A
#
# COMPACT_ATOMS: atom_id res chain seq x y z
N MET A 1 -31.98 -4.24 -0.75
CA MET A 1 -31.61 -5.24 -1.76
C MET A 1 -31.62 -4.60 -3.14
N ASN A 2 -30.46 -4.20 -3.66
CA ASN A 2 -30.30 -3.72 -5.03
C ASN A 2 -29.83 -4.85 -5.96
N ILE A 3 -30.76 -5.46 -6.69
CA ILE A 3 -30.50 -6.64 -7.55
C ILE A 3 -29.46 -6.34 -8.64
N ARG A 4 -29.51 -5.15 -9.26
CA ARG A 4 -28.56 -4.72 -10.29
C ARG A 4 -27.13 -4.69 -9.74
N LYS A 5 -26.96 -4.09 -8.56
CA LYS A 5 -25.68 -4.02 -7.86
C LYS A 5 -25.16 -5.41 -7.50
N ILE A 6 -26.01 -6.29 -6.98
CA ILE A 6 -25.62 -7.68 -6.65
C ILE A 6 -25.08 -8.40 -7.89
N ARG A 7 -25.79 -8.30 -9.03
CA ARG A 7 -25.35 -8.92 -10.30
C ARG A 7 -24.03 -8.34 -10.78
N GLU A 8 -23.84 -7.03 -10.69
CA GLU A 8 -22.60 -6.37 -11.06
C GLU A 8 -21.42 -6.81 -10.18
N ASP A 9 -21.63 -6.88 -8.86
CA ASP A 9 -20.63 -7.34 -7.90
C ASP A 9 -20.25 -8.81 -8.14
N LEU A 10 -21.23 -9.69 -8.40
CA LEU A 10 -20.97 -11.10 -8.73
C LEU A 10 -20.22 -11.26 -10.06
N GLY A 11 -20.58 -10.48 -11.08
CA GLY A 11 -19.89 -10.46 -12.36
C GLY A 11 -18.43 -10.01 -12.24
N ARG A 12 -18.18 -8.97 -11.43
CA ARG A 12 -16.83 -8.50 -11.11
C ARG A 12 -16.06 -9.52 -10.26
N ALA A 13 -16.71 -10.20 -9.31
CA ALA A 13 -16.08 -11.23 -8.50
C ALA A 13 -15.56 -12.37 -9.37
N LYS A 14 -16.35 -12.83 -10.35
CA LYS A 14 -15.95 -13.85 -11.32
C LYS A 14 -14.74 -13.41 -12.16
N ALA A 15 -14.75 -12.17 -12.65
CA ALA A 15 -13.61 -11.62 -13.38
C ALA A 15 -12.34 -11.54 -12.51
N SER A 16 -12.48 -11.22 -11.22
CA SER A 16 -11.39 -11.23 -10.25
C SER A 16 -10.85 -12.65 -9.99
N CYS A 17 -11.71 -13.67 -9.89
CA CYS A 17 -11.27 -15.08 -9.83
C CYS A 17 -10.41 -15.45 -11.05
N MET A 18 -10.83 -15.07 -12.26
CA MET A 18 -10.05 -15.36 -13.48
C MET A 18 -8.67 -14.68 -13.50
N ARG A 19 -8.54 -13.52 -12.84
CA ARG A 19 -7.28 -12.78 -12.69
C ARG A 19 -6.47 -13.20 -11.46
N ARG A 20 -6.93 -14.20 -10.71
CA ARG A 20 -6.36 -14.65 -9.42
C ARG A 20 -6.26 -13.54 -8.36
N ASP A 21 -7.12 -12.53 -8.44
CA ASP A 21 -7.27 -11.50 -7.41
C ASP A 21 -8.30 -11.97 -6.37
N LEU A 22 -7.87 -12.90 -5.51
CA LEU A 22 -8.73 -13.64 -4.59
C LEU A 22 -9.33 -12.75 -3.51
N LEU A 23 -8.55 -11.77 -3.01
CA LEU A 23 -8.99 -10.85 -1.97
C LEU A 23 -10.14 -9.96 -2.49
N ARG A 24 -10.02 -9.44 -3.72
CA ARG A 24 -11.08 -8.67 -4.37
C ARG A 24 -12.29 -9.54 -4.69
N ALA A 25 -12.09 -10.76 -5.17
CA ALA A 25 -13.18 -11.69 -5.46
C ALA A 25 -14.00 -12.03 -4.20
N LEU A 26 -13.33 -12.30 -3.08
CA LEU A 26 -13.96 -12.51 -1.77
C LEU A 26 -14.71 -11.26 -1.31
N TYR A 27 -14.10 -10.08 -1.40
CA TYR A 27 -14.73 -8.82 -1.01
C TYR A 27 -16.04 -8.56 -1.75
N LEU A 28 -16.02 -8.69 -3.08
CA LEU A 28 -17.19 -8.47 -3.94
C LEU A 28 -18.30 -9.50 -3.67
N THR A 29 -17.92 -10.75 -3.45
CA THR A 29 -18.88 -11.83 -3.10
C THR A 29 -19.53 -11.57 -1.73
N ILE A 30 -18.75 -11.11 -0.75
CA ILE A 30 -19.26 -10.70 0.57
C ILE A 30 -20.21 -9.50 0.44
N ALA A 31 -19.86 -8.50 -0.38
CA ALA A 31 -20.71 -7.34 -0.61
C ALA A 31 -22.06 -7.73 -1.21
N ALA A 32 -22.04 -8.60 -2.23
CA ALA A 32 -23.23 -9.17 -2.85
C ALA A 32 -24.12 -9.92 -1.84
N LEU A 33 -23.53 -10.80 -1.02
CA LEU A 33 -24.27 -11.57 -0.02
C LEU A 33 -24.81 -10.70 1.13
N ARG A 34 -24.11 -9.62 1.52
CA ARG A 34 -24.60 -8.65 2.51
C ARG A 34 -25.78 -7.84 2.01
N GLU A 35 -25.78 -7.48 0.73
CA GLU A 35 -26.86 -6.71 0.10
C GLU A 35 -28.19 -7.49 0.03
N LEU A 36 -28.13 -8.83 0.10
CA LEU A 36 -29.30 -9.69 0.28
C LEU A 36 -29.93 -9.58 1.68
N GLY A 37 -29.21 -9.05 2.68
CA GLY A 37 -29.75 -8.81 4.02
C GLY A 37 -30.16 -10.07 4.78
N GLY A 38 -29.64 -11.24 4.41
CA GLY A 38 -30.02 -12.53 4.99
C GLY A 38 -31.31 -13.12 4.43
N GLN A 39 -31.88 -12.54 3.37
CA GLN A 39 -32.97 -13.14 2.61
C GLN A 39 -32.43 -14.17 1.60
N THR A 40 -33.24 -15.19 1.31
CA THR A 40 -32.94 -16.14 0.22
C THR A 40 -32.86 -15.40 -1.10
N ALA A 41 -31.84 -15.70 -1.91
CA ALA A 41 -31.65 -15.00 -3.18
C ALA A 41 -32.84 -15.22 -4.14
N PRO A 42 -33.28 -14.14 -4.84
CA PRO A 42 -34.18 -14.24 -5.99
C PRO A 42 -33.69 -15.25 -7.03
N SER A 43 -34.60 -15.93 -7.72
CA SER A 43 -34.28 -17.01 -8.67
C SER A 43 -33.31 -16.59 -9.78
N ASP A 44 -33.36 -15.33 -10.20
CA ASP A 44 -32.51 -14.73 -11.25
C ASP A 44 -31.07 -14.42 -10.79
N LEU A 45 -30.78 -14.49 -9.49
CA LEU A 45 -29.44 -14.33 -8.92
C LEU A 45 -28.80 -15.65 -8.48
N ARG A 46 -29.62 -16.70 -8.27
CA ARG A 46 -29.13 -18.01 -7.80
C ARG A 46 -28.08 -18.62 -8.73
N GLY A 47 -28.25 -18.44 -10.04
CA GLY A 47 -27.28 -18.89 -11.04
C GLY A 47 -25.93 -18.19 -10.88
N ASP A 48 -25.95 -16.86 -10.84
CA ASP A 48 -24.75 -16.03 -10.67
C ASP A 48 -24.02 -16.37 -9.38
N ILE A 49 -24.74 -16.44 -8.25
CA ILE A 49 -24.17 -16.81 -6.94
C ILE A 49 -23.53 -18.19 -7.01
N ARG A 50 -24.24 -19.19 -7.56
CA ARG A 50 -23.68 -20.56 -7.68
C ARG A 50 -22.39 -20.57 -8.49
N THR A 51 -22.35 -19.86 -9.62
CA THR A 51 -21.15 -19.81 -10.46
C THR A 51 -19.97 -19.13 -9.76
N THR A 52 -20.22 -18.03 -9.04
CA THR A 52 -19.18 -17.31 -8.29
C THR A 52 -18.69 -18.13 -7.10
N VAL A 53 -19.58 -18.78 -6.35
CA VAL A 53 -19.22 -19.67 -5.23
C VAL A 53 -18.36 -20.82 -5.72
N ASN A 54 -18.75 -21.48 -6.81
CA ASN A 54 -17.98 -22.58 -7.39
C ASN A 54 -16.60 -22.12 -7.86
N ALA A 55 -16.50 -20.94 -8.48
CA ALA A 55 -15.22 -20.38 -8.90
C ALA A 55 -14.28 -20.12 -7.71
N LEU A 56 -14.81 -19.66 -6.57
CA LEU A 56 -14.03 -19.45 -5.34
C LEU A 56 -13.66 -20.77 -4.64
N SER A 57 -14.58 -21.73 -4.57
CA SER A 57 -14.36 -23.00 -3.87
C SER A 57 -13.40 -23.93 -4.60
N SER A 58 -13.26 -23.77 -5.92
CA SER A 58 -12.37 -24.57 -6.76
C SER A 58 -11.03 -23.90 -7.04
N ASP A 59 -10.82 -22.66 -6.56
CA ASP A 59 -9.54 -21.97 -6.77
C ASP A 59 -8.45 -22.60 -5.87
N PRO A 60 -7.29 -23.01 -6.42
CA PRO A 60 -6.21 -23.62 -5.65
C PRO A 60 -5.71 -22.75 -4.49
N GLY A 61 -5.78 -21.42 -4.64
CA GLY A 61 -5.37 -20.49 -3.59
C GLY A 61 -6.40 -20.34 -2.47
N LEU A 62 -7.64 -20.81 -2.63
CA LEU A 62 -8.70 -20.69 -1.62
C LEU A 62 -9.15 -22.01 -1.03
N VAL A 63 -9.04 -23.10 -1.79
CA VAL A 63 -9.57 -24.42 -1.41
C VAL A 63 -9.00 -24.91 -0.07
N ASP A 64 -7.72 -24.65 0.20
CA ASP A 64 -7.04 -25.03 1.45
C ASP A 64 -7.49 -24.21 2.67
N HIS A 65 -8.13 -23.06 2.43
CA HIS A 65 -8.58 -22.14 3.48
C HIS A 65 -10.10 -22.14 3.69
N LEU A 66 -10.83 -22.86 2.84
CA LEU A 66 -12.27 -23.03 2.93
C LEU A 66 -12.61 -24.36 3.62
N PRO A 67 -13.77 -24.45 4.29
CA PRO A 67 -14.31 -25.73 4.73
C PRO A 67 -14.47 -26.71 3.56
N PRO A 68 -14.47 -28.04 3.80
CA PRO A 68 -14.77 -28.99 2.75
C PRO A 68 -16.20 -28.79 2.22
N ASN A 69 -16.38 -28.95 0.90
CA ASN A 69 -17.69 -28.94 0.22
C ASN A 69 -18.47 -27.61 0.29
N VAL A 70 -17.81 -26.45 0.28
CA VAL A 70 -18.50 -25.16 0.14
C VAL A 70 -19.26 -25.12 -1.20
N THR A 71 -20.58 -25.08 -1.13
CA THR A 71 -21.45 -24.98 -2.30
C THR A 71 -22.66 -24.09 -2.02
N TYR A 72 -23.25 -23.55 -3.07
CA TYR A 72 -24.44 -22.70 -2.95
C TYR A 72 -25.73 -23.52 -2.93
N GLN A 73 -26.55 -23.30 -1.90
CA GLN A 73 -27.92 -23.78 -1.80
C GLN A 73 -28.84 -22.64 -1.38
N PRO A 74 -30.03 -22.47 -2.00
CA PRO A 74 -30.95 -21.41 -1.57
C PRO A 74 -31.29 -21.53 -0.08
N GLY A 75 -31.07 -20.48 0.69
CA GLY A 75 -31.23 -20.46 2.15
C GLY A 75 -29.90 -20.53 2.92
N ASN A 76 -28.79 -20.90 2.28
CA ASN A 76 -27.46 -20.94 2.92
C ASN A 76 -26.64 -19.64 2.73
N GLU A 77 -27.24 -18.56 2.22
CA GLU A 77 -26.55 -17.30 1.93
C GLU A 77 -25.86 -16.70 3.16
N LYS A 78 -26.50 -16.82 4.33
CA LYS A 78 -25.95 -16.34 5.60
C LYS A 78 -24.73 -17.15 6.04
N GLU A 79 -24.74 -18.46 5.80
CA GLU A 79 -23.62 -19.35 6.10
C GLU A 79 -22.45 -19.06 5.17
N LEU A 80 -22.70 -18.96 3.86
CA LEU A 80 -21.68 -18.59 2.87
C LEU A 80 -21.05 -17.22 3.18
N LEU A 81 -21.87 -16.25 3.58
CA LEU A 81 -21.38 -14.94 4.01
C LEU A 81 -20.41 -15.07 5.19
N GLN A 82 -20.74 -15.91 6.19
CA GLN A 82 -19.87 -16.13 7.33
C GLN A 82 -18.56 -16.84 6.94
N ILE A 83 -18.64 -17.87 6.09
CA ILE A 83 -17.48 -18.58 5.57
C ILE A 83 -16.55 -17.61 4.84
N PHE A 84 -17.05 -16.92 3.81
CA PHE A 84 -16.23 -16.00 3.02
C PHE A 84 -15.73 -14.81 3.85
N ALA A 85 -16.53 -14.27 4.78
CA ALA A 85 -16.05 -13.19 5.66
C ALA A 85 -14.92 -13.65 6.59
N ARG A 86 -14.95 -14.88 7.10
CA ARG A 86 -13.86 -15.44 7.91
C ARG A 86 -12.61 -15.66 7.05
N THR A 87 -12.76 -16.26 5.87
CA THR A 87 -11.64 -16.48 4.93
C THR A 87 -11.04 -15.16 4.48
N TYR A 88 -11.86 -14.17 4.13
CA TYR A 88 -11.41 -12.81 3.78
C TYR A 88 -10.61 -12.16 4.90
N LYS A 89 -11.04 -12.27 6.17
CA LYS A 89 -10.28 -11.75 7.31
C LYS A 89 -8.92 -12.43 7.45
N LYS A 90 -8.84 -13.75 7.26
CA LYS A 90 -7.57 -14.49 7.28
C LYS A 90 -6.65 -14.01 6.16
N PHE A 91 -7.15 -13.94 4.93
CA PHE A 91 -6.39 -13.46 3.77
C PHE A 91 -5.96 -12.01 3.90
N LYS A 92 -6.84 -11.14 4.39
CA LYS A 92 -6.52 -9.74 4.64
C LYS A 92 -5.43 -9.60 5.71
N ALA A 93 -5.48 -10.38 6.78
CA ALA A 93 -4.44 -10.37 7.81
C ALA A 93 -3.08 -10.88 7.28
N HIS A 94 -3.06 -11.87 6.39
CA HIS A 94 -1.82 -12.35 5.76
C HIS A 94 -1.29 -11.34 4.73
N GLY A 95 -2.15 -10.71 3.93
CA GLY A 95 -1.76 -9.67 2.97
C GLY A 95 -1.34 -8.35 3.63
N GLU A 96 -1.95 -7.99 4.76
CA GLU A 96 -1.49 -6.87 5.60
C GLU A 96 -0.17 -7.18 6.31
N GLN A 97 0.16 -8.46 6.58
CA GLN A 97 1.47 -8.85 7.12
C GLN A 97 2.59 -8.76 6.07
N GLU A 98 2.35 -9.11 4.80
CA GLU A 98 3.34 -8.89 3.72
C GLU A 98 3.54 -7.40 3.37
N ASP A 99 2.50 -6.56 3.45
CA ASP A 99 2.62 -5.11 3.18
C ASP A 99 3.14 -4.31 4.38
N TYR A 100 2.84 -4.75 5.61
CA TYR A 100 3.37 -4.13 6.82
C TYR A 100 4.87 -4.37 6.95
N GLU A 101 5.33 -5.60 6.75
CA GLU A 101 6.74 -5.95 6.90
C GLU A 101 7.58 -5.30 5.79
N THR A 102 7.09 -5.28 4.55
CA THR A 102 7.77 -4.57 3.46
C THR A 102 7.77 -3.06 3.65
N THR A 103 6.68 -2.46 4.13
CA THR A 103 6.63 -1.03 4.48
C THR A 103 7.57 -0.71 5.64
N LEU A 104 7.61 -1.57 6.66
CA LEU A 104 8.51 -1.42 7.79
C LEU A 104 9.97 -1.53 7.34
N GLN A 105 10.32 -2.55 6.56
CA GLN A 105 11.68 -2.72 6.01
C GLN A 105 12.08 -1.53 5.14
N ARG A 106 11.17 -1.01 4.30
CA ARG A 106 11.41 0.19 3.50
C ARG A 106 11.77 1.38 4.38
N LYS A 107 10.97 1.64 5.42
CA LYS A 107 11.21 2.75 6.36
C LYS A 107 12.49 2.57 7.16
N LEU A 108 12.77 1.35 7.63
CA LEU A 108 14.01 1.04 8.35
C LEU A 108 15.25 1.24 7.47
N ASN A 109 15.19 0.82 6.20
CA ASN A 109 16.28 1.01 5.25
C ASN A 109 16.46 2.50 4.90
N LEU A 110 15.37 3.23 4.69
CA LEU A 110 15.39 4.67 4.50
C LEU A 110 16.07 5.38 5.69
N ASP A 111 15.62 5.10 6.91
CA ASP A 111 16.19 5.68 8.14
C ASP A 111 17.66 5.31 8.33
N ARG A 112 18.04 4.07 8.03
CA ARG A 112 19.43 3.59 8.12
C ARG A 112 20.33 4.40 7.20
N TRP A 113 19.96 4.53 5.92
CA TRP A 113 20.79 5.25 4.96
C TRP A 113 20.89 6.75 5.28
N ILE A 114 19.82 7.37 5.80
CA ILE A 114 19.88 8.75 6.27
C ILE A 114 20.83 8.90 7.47
N LYS A 115 20.80 7.95 8.42
CA LYS A 115 21.73 7.95 9.58
C LYS A 115 23.18 7.76 9.15
N ASP A 116 23.44 6.82 8.24
CA ASP A 116 24.78 6.57 7.72
C ASP A 116 25.31 7.79 6.96
N GLY A 117 24.47 8.45 6.16
CA GLY A 117 24.82 9.69 5.47
C GLY A 117 25.18 10.82 6.44
N LYS A 118 24.39 11.01 7.52
CA LYS A 118 24.73 11.98 8.58
C LYS A 118 26.06 11.66 9.26
N LYS A 119 26.33 10.38 9.54
CA LYS A 119 27.60 9.97 10.13
C LYS A 119 28.78 10.30 9.21
N PHE A 120 28.65 10.08 7.91
CA PHE A 120 29.71 10.49 6.96
C PHE A 120 29.90 12.00 6.91
N LEU A 121 28.85 12.79 7.08
CA LEU A 121 28.98 14.25 7.20
C LEU A 121 29.72 14.66 8.46
N ASP A 122 29.44 14.02 9.61
CA ASP A 122 30.18 14.24 10.85
C ASP A 122 31.68 13.88 10.72
N GLU A 123 32.00 12.92 9.84
CA GLU A 123 33.37 12.53 9.47
C GLU A 123 34.02 13.45 8.41
N GLY A 124 33.31 14.47 7.91
CA GLY A 124 33.79 15.37 6.86
C GLY A 124 33.85 14.73 5.46
N ARG A 125 33.01 13.71 5.21
CA ARG A 125 32.97 12.92 3.96
C ARG A 125 31.66 13.13 3.21
N PRO A 126 31.43 14.31 2.63
CA PRO A 126 30.14 14.66 2.03
C PRO A 126 29.79 13.85 0.78
N SER A 127 30.78 13.37 0.03
CA SER A 127 30.55 12.52 -1.15
C SER A 127 30.03 11.13 -0.78
N ASP A 128 30.46 10.58 0.36
CA ASP A 128 29.93 9.31 0.86
C ASP A 128 28.51 9.51 1.41
N ALA A 129 28.24 10.67 2.01
CA ALA A 129 26.89 11.04 2.43
C ALA A 129 25.92 11.15 1.26
N ASP A 130 26.33 11.73 0.12
CA ASP A 130 25.52 11.76 -1.11
C ASP A 130 25.19 10.36 -1.63
N ALA A 131 26.16 9.44 -1.56
CA ALA A 131 25.93 8.04 -1.93
C ALA A 131 24.87 7.39 -1.02
N CYS A 132 24.97 7.60 0.30
CA CYS A 132 23.96 7.13 1.25
C CYS A 132 22.58 7.74 1.00
N PHE A 133 22.49 9.04 0.75
CA PHE A 133 21.22 9.71 0.44
C PHE A 133 20.62 9.22 -0.88
N THR A 134 21.45 8.91 -1.88
CA THR A 134 21.01 8.28 -3.14
C THR A 134 20.42 6.90 -2.89
N GLU A 135 21.05 6.08 -2.03
CA GLU A 135 20.50 4.78 -1.63
C GLU A 135 19.20 4.92 -0.82
N ALA A 136 19.11 5.92 0.06
CA ALA A 136 17.88 6.23 0.81
C ALA A 136 16.70 6.50 -0.14
N MET A 137 16.92 7.25 -1.22
CA MET A 137 15.87 7.58 -2.19
C MET A 137 15.30 6.38 -2.94
N LYS A 138 16.00 5.23 -2.99
CA LYS A 138 15.43 3.97 -3.54
C LYS A 138 14.25 3.45 -2.71
N TYR A 139 14.14 3.85 -1.46
CA TYR A 139 13.10 3.45 -0.52
C TYR A 139 12.04 4.53 -0.29
N TYR A 140 12.09 5.63 -1.03
CA TYR A 140 11.13 6.72 -0.92
C TYR A 140 9.74 6.35 -1.48
N LYS A 141 8.68 6.63 -0.72
CA LYS A 141 7.27 6.48 -1.10
C LYS A 141 6.45 7.56 -0.39
N ASP A 142 6.69 8.81 -0.78
CA ASP A 142 5.98 10.02 -0.33
C ASP A 142 6.36 10.54 1.07
N GLU A 143 7.47 10.08 1.65
CA GLU A 143 8.02 10.63 2.89
C GLU A 143 8.76 11.97 2.67
N GLN A 144 8.01 13.04 2.39
CA GLN A 144 8.54 14.37 2.05
C GLN A 144 9.56 14.94 3.07
N ALA A 145 9.40 14.60 4.34
CA ALA A 145 10.31 15.01 5.42
C ALA A 145 11.77 14.61 5.17
N VAL A 146 12.02 13.57 4.36
CA VAL A 146 13.36 13.11 4.00
C VAL A 146 14.17 14.21 3.31
N PHE A 147 13.55 15.02 2.45
CA PHE A 147 14.23 16.15 1.79
C PHE A 147 14.71 17.20 2.78
N VAL A 148 13.89 17.54 3.77
CA VAL A 148 14.27 18.46 4.86
C VAL A 148 15.42 17.87 5.67
N MET A 149 15.36 16.58 5.99
CA MET A 149 16.41 15.91 6.77
C MET A 149 17.77 15.89 6.04
N MET A 150 17.79 15.59 4.74
CA MET A 150 19.01 15.59 3.94
C MET A 150 19.57 17.00 3.75
N ALA A 151 18.71 17.96 3.38
CA ALA A 151 19.11 19.34 3.17
C ALA A 151 19.66 19.98 4.45
N LYS A 152 19.00 19.77 5.59
CA LYS A 152 19.47 20.25 6.89
C LYS A 152 20.79 19.60 7.29
N ALA A 153 20.93 18.28 7.13
CA ALA A 153 22.18 17.59 7.45
C ALA A 153 23.36 18.15 6.64
N MET A 154 23.17 18.38 5.34
CA MET A 154 24.19 18.99 4.49
C MET A 154 24.50 20.43 4.88
N MET A 155 23.49 21.21 5.26
CA MET A 155 23.68 22.58 5.73
C MET A 155 24.48 22.63 7.03
N ASP A 156 24.12 21.79 8.00
CA ASP A 156 24.79 21.68 9.30
C ASP A 156 26.27 21.25 9.12
N ALA A 157 26.58 20.48 8.08
CA ALA A 157 27.93 20.08 7.68
C ALA A 157 28.70 21.15 6.87
N GLY A 158 28.08 22.32 6.59
CA GLY A 158 28.68 23.39 5.79
C GLY A 158 28.63 23.18 4.26
N GLU A 159 27.98 22.11 3.80
CA GLU A 159 27.83 21.76 2.38
C GLU A 159 26.63 22.46 1.74
N TYR A 160 26.64 23.80 1.77
CA TYR A 160 25.49 24.64 1.40
C TYR A 160 24.99 24.40 -0.04
N VAL A 161 25.89 24.13 -0.98
CA VAL A 161 25.51 23.88 -2.39
C VAL A 161 24.74 22.57 -2.52
N ARG A 162 25.19 21.50 -1.84
CA ARG A 162 24.53 20.20 -1.83
C ARG A 162 23.19 20.28 -1.10
N ALA A 163 23.15 20.99 0.04
CA ALA A 163 21.94 21.27 0.79
C ALA A 163 20.84 21.91 -0.07
N ILE A 164 21.18 22.95 -0.85
CA ILE A 164 20.26 23.59 -1.80
C ILE A 164 19.77 22.60 -2.86
N GLY A 165 20.64 21.71 -3.35
CA GLY A 165 20.27 20.65 -4.30
C GLY A 165 19.17 19.73 -3.76
N HIS A 166 19.35 19.21 -2.54
CA HIS A 166 18.34 18.38 -1.88
C HIS A 166 17.04 19.13 -1.60
N ALA A 167 17.12 20.38 -1.14
CA ALA A 167 15.94 21.18 -0.86
C ALA A 167 15.13 21.51 -2.13
N ARG A 168 15.81 21.81 -3.25
CA ARG A 168 15.15 22.02 -4.55
C ARG A 168 14.48 20.77 -5.06
N ASN A 169 15.06 19.59 -4.83
CA ASN A 169 14.41 18.34 -5.21
C ASN A 169 13.14 18.12 -4.38
N GLY A 170 13.15 18.40 -3.08
CA GLY A 170 11.94 18.35 -2.27
C GLY A 170 10.86 19.35 -2.69
N LEU A 171 11.23 20.57 -3.11
CA LEU A 171 10.27 21.55 -3.64
C LEU A 171 9.65 21.15 -4.99
N LYS A 172 10.30 20.27 -5.77
CA LYS A 172 9.66 19.71 -6.98
C LYS A 172 8.50 18.79 -6.61
N GLU A 173 8.65 18.04 -5.52
CA GLU A 173 7.62 17.12 -5.01
C GLU A 173 6.53 17.86 -4.22
N ASN A 174 6.92 18.84 -3.41
CA ASN A 174 6.01 19.71 -2.67
C ASN A 174 6.41 21.20 -2.79
N PRO A 175 5.86 21.93 -3.78
CA PRO A 175 6.20 23.33 -4.03
C PRO A 175 5.84 24.30 -2.91
N GLN A 176 4.97 23.90 -1.97
CA GLN A 176 4.51 24.75 -0.87
C GLN A 176 5.27 24.50 0.44
N ASP A 177 6.34 23.70 0.43
CA ASP A 177 7.14 23.45 1.62
C ASP A 177 7.96 24.70 2.02
N GLU A 178 7.44 25.43 2.99
CA GLU A 178 8.09 26.61 3.54
C GLU A 178 9.44 26.29 4.20
N THR A 179 9.60 25.10 4.76
CA THR A 179 10.84 24.70 5.46
C THR A 179 11.97 24.56 4.46
N LEU A 180 11.71 23.89 3.34
CA LEU A 180 12.68 23.75 2.26
C LEU A 180 13.04 25.10 1.63
N SER A 181 12.06 26.00 1.49
CA SER A 181 12.28 27.35 0.97
C SER A 181 13.21 28.15 1.89
N ARG A 182 12.95 28.13 3.21
CA ARG A 182 13.81 28.78 4.22
C ARG A 182 15.23 28.22 4.23
N LEU A 183 15.38 26.89 4.12
CA LEU A 183 16.69 26.23 4.05
C LEU A 183 17.50 26.69 2.83
N ILE A 184 16.85 26.88 1.67
CA ILE A 184 17.53 27.40 0.47
C ILE A 184 18.02 28.83 0.70
N ASP A 185 17.18 29.69 1.27
CA ASP A 185 17.54 31.09 1.55
C ASP A 185 18.71 31.18 2.52
N GLU A 186 18.69 30.38 3.59
CA GLU A 186 19.75 30.30 4.59
C GLU A 186 21.06 29.79 3.99
N CYS A 187 21.03 28.67 3.26
CA CYS A 187 22.20 28.14 2.57
C CYS A 187 22.77 29.14 1.55
N THR A 188 21.91 29.90 0.86
CA THR A 188 22.34 30.90 -0.13
C THR A 188 23.08 32.06 0.53
N ARG A 189 22.67 32.46 1.74
CA ARG A 189 23.37 33.50 2.54
C ARG A 189 24.70 33.00 3.09
N LEU A 190 24.75 31.75 3.54
CA LEU A 190 25.92 31.16 4.18
C LEU A 190 26.98 30.67 3.18
N ARG A 191 26.60 30.43 1.92
CA ARG A 191 27.55 30.01 0.89
C ARG A 191 28.62 31.11 0.70
N PRO A 192 29.92 30.79 0.81
CA PRO A 192 30.97 31.76 0.53
C PRO A 192 30.85 32.25 -0.92
N GLN A 193 30.83 33.58 -1.09
CA GLN A 193 30.92 34.21 -2.40
C GLN A 193 32.34 33.94 -2.93
N ALA A 194 32.43 33.05 -3.92
CA ALA A 194 33.64 32.83 -4.69
C ALA A 194 33.86 34.00 -5.66
#